data_AF-A0A1C5N5J7-F1
#
_entry.id   AF-A0A1C5N5J7-F1
#
_cell.length_a   1.000
_cell.length_b   1.000
_cell.length_c   1.000
_cell.angle_alpha   90.00
_cell.angle_beta   90.00
_cell.angle_gamma   90.00
#
_symmetry.space_group_name_H-M   'P 1'
#
loop_
_entity.id
_entity.type
_entity.pdbx_description
1 polymer ?
#
loop_
_entity_poly.entity_id
_entity_poly.type
_entity_poly.pdbx_seq_one_letter_code
_entity_poly.pdbx_strand_id
1 'polypeptide(L)'
;MATYERLYNEKGELAVLYGSFWSTDDAELNNLKGEEAYRLALDKRVIEFWQSNKDFYDMLDFLKSIGYNWPSGEPDRQKLAWIPKGTPFYIHTYDGYETIETPESCNMIIA
;
A
#
# COMPACT_ATOMS: atom_id res chain seq x y z
N MET A 1 -10.52 2.63 -15.82
CA MET A 1 -9.90 2.28 -14.53
C MET A 1 -8.68 1.45 -14.84
N ALA A 2 -7.50 1.86 -14.38
CA ALA A 2 -6.31 1.03 -14.54
C ALA A 2 -6.46 -0.19 -13.63
N THR A 3 -6.81 -1.33 -14.21
CA THR A 3 -6.76 -2.63 -13.52
C THR A 3 -5.29 -2.94 -13.21
N TYR A 4 -4.93 -2.97 -11.94
CA TYR A 4 -3.61 -3.39 -11.48
C TYR A 4 -3.60 -4.88 -11.12
N GLU A 5 -2.45 -5.52 -11.27
CA GLU A 5 -2.24 -6.89 -10.77
C GLU A 5 -1.78 -6.86 -9.32
N ARG A 6 -2.11 -7.91 -8.56
CA ARG A 6 -1.62 -8.10 -7.19
C ARG A 6 -0.40 -9.02 -7.20
N LEU A 7 0.58 -8.74 -6.36
CA LEU A 7 1.76 -9.60 -6.18
C LEU A 7 1.50 -10.64 -5.08
N TYR A 8 1.75 -11.92 -5.38
CA TYR A 8 1.68 -13.02 -4.44
C TYR A 8 3.02 -13.75 -4.38
N ASN A 9 3.44 -14.19 -3.20
CA ASN A 9 4.63 -15.05 -3.05
C ASN A 9 4.31 -16.53 -3.29
N GLU A 10 5.32 -17.39 -3.19
CA GLU A 10 5.20 -18.86 -3.38
C GLU A 10 4.23 -19.54 -2.40
N LYS A 11 3.95 -18.92 -1.25
CA LYS A 11 2.98 -19.41 -0.26
C LYS A 11 1.55 -18.93 -0.54
N GLY A 12 1.36 -18.11 -1.59
CA GLY A 12 0.09 -17.49 -1.92
C GLY A 12 -0.29 -16.32 -1.01
N GLU A 13 0.67 -15.76 -0.27
CA GLU A 13 0.46 -14.57 0.57
C GLU A 13 0.52 -13.31 -0.29
N LEU A 14 -0.38 -12.36 -0.03
CA LEU A 14 -0.50 -11.09 -0.74
C LEU A 14 0.55 -10.09 -0.26
N ALA A 15 1.28 -9.50 -1.18
CA ALA A 15 2.17 -8.38 -0.91
C ALA A 15 1.36 -7.09 -0.64
N VAL A 16 1.68 -6.38 0.44
CA VAL A 16 1.08 -5.07 0.76
C VAL A 16 2.19 -4.11 1.16
N LEU A 17 2.35 -3.03 0.39
CA LEU A 17 3.24 -1.93 0.73
C LEU A 17 2.55 -1.00 1.74
N TYR A 18 3.26 -0.61 2.79
CA TYR A 18 2.73 0.30 3.80
C TYR A 18 3.86 1.08 4.47
N GLY A 19 3.57 2.30 4.87
CA GLY A 19 4.48 3.16 5.62
C GLY A 19 4.35 4.61 5.17
N SER A 20 4.72 5.55 6.03
CA SER A 20 4.86 6.97 5.66
C SER A 20 3.67 7.58 4.88
N PHE A 21 2.43 7.30 5.27
CA PHE A 21 1.20 7.95 4.74
C PHE A 21 0.95 7.80 3.23
N TRP A 22 1.78 7.03 2.51
CA TRP A 22 1.86 7.10 1.06
C TRP A 22 0.57 6.64 0.38
N SER A 23 0.07 5.45 0.73
CA SER A 23 -1.12 4.87 0.09
C SER A 23 -2.41 5.56 0.53
N THR A 24 -2.49 6.02 1.78
CA THR A 24 -3.65 6.72 2.30
C THR A 24 -3.73 8.16 1.81
N ASP A 25 -2.60 8.84 1.60
CA ASP A 25 -2.59 10.17 0.96
C ASP A 25 -3.08 10.09 -0.49
N ASP A 26 -2.66 9.09 -1.27
CA ASP A 26 -3.19 8.88 -2.63
C ASP A 26 -4.72 8.69 -2.58
N ALA A 27 -5.20 7.90 -1.62
CA ALA A 27 -6.62 7.67 -1.44
C ALA A 27 -7.38 8.97 -1.09
N GLU A 28 -6.85 9.78 -0.16
CA GLU A 28 -7.46 11.04 0.23
C GLU A 28 -7.46 12.08 -0.90
N LEU A 29 -6.30 12.33 -1.51
CA LEU A 29 -6.13 13.31 -2.60
C LEU A 29 -7.00 13.00 -3.82
N ASN A 30 -7.19 11.71 -4.12
CA ASN A 30 -7.99 11.27 -5.26
C ASN A 30 -9.43 10.86 -4.88
N ASN A 31 -9.85 11.08 -3.63
CA ASN A 31 -11.16 10.70 -3.10
C ASN A 31 -11.52 9.21 -3.35
N LEU A 32 -10.54 8.32 -3.28
CA LEU A 32 -10.69 6.89 -3.50
C LEU A 32 -11.34 6.22 -2.29
N LYS A 33 -12.12 5.17 -2.55
CA LYS A 33 -12.84 4.42 -1.51
C LYS A 33 -12.84 2.93 -1.82
N GLY A 34 -13.01 2.11 -0.79
CA GLY A 34 -13.03 0.66 -0.93
C GLY A 34 -11.69 0.13 -1.42
N GLU A 35 -11.72 -0.85 -2.33
CA GLU A 35 -10.49 -1.47 -2.86
C GLU A 35 -9.60 -0.48 -3.63
N GLU A 36 -10.20 0.52 -4.29
CA GLU A 36 -9.44 1.56 -5.00
C GLU A 36 -8.60 2.41 -4.05
N ALA A 37 -8.96 2.54 -2.76
CA ALA A 37 -8.14 3.26 -1.78
C ALA A 37 -6.80 2.55 -1.51
N TYR A 38 -6.71 1.24 -1.74
CA TYR A 38 -5.50 0.46 -1.52
C TYR A 38 -4.71 0.18 -2.80
N ARG A 39 -5.17 0.71 -3.95
CA ARG A 39 -4.58 0.40 -5.26
C ARG A 39 -3.07 0.59 -5.31
N LEU A 40 -2.55 1.63 -4.66
CA LEU A 40 -1.14 1.99 -4.69
C LEU A 40 -0.29 1.06 -3.82
N ALA A 41 -0.84 0.65 -2.67
CA ALA A 41 -0.26 -0.33 -1.77
C ALA A 41 -0.27 -1.77 -2.33
N LEU A 42 -1.13 -2.04 -3.32
CA LEU A 42 -1.40 -3.37 -3.86
C LEU A 42 -0.92 -3.60 -5.31
N ASP A 43 -0.59 -2.54 -6.06
CA ASP A 43 -0.14 -2.67 -7.44
C ASP A 43 1.23 -3.37 -7.49
N LYS A 44 1.24 -4.57 -8.05
CA LYS A 44 2.43 -5.39 -8.28
C LYS A 44 3.58 -4.60 -8.88
N ARG A 45 3.31 -3.73 -9.84
CA ARG A 45 4.34 -2.94 -10.54
C ARG A 45 5.05 -2.00 -9.57
N VAL A 46 4.30 -1.39 -8.64
CA VAL A 46 4.81 -0.50 -7.59
C VAL A 46 5.65 -1.28 -6.58
N ILE A 47 5.14 -2.43 -6.15
CA ILE A 47 5.81 -3.28 -5.16
C ILE A 47 7.11 -3.88 -5.75
N GLU A 48 7.10 -4.32 -7.00
CA GLU A 48 8.29 -4.83 -7.70
C GLU A 48 9.33 -3.71 -7.91
N PHE A 49 8.89 -2.51 -8.32
CA PHE A 49 9.80 -1.38 -8.45
C PHE A 49 10.44 -1.03 -7.11
N TRP A 50 9.65 -0.91 -6.03
CA TRP A 50 10.15 -0.60 -4.69
C TRP A 50 11.17 -1.61 -4.17
N GLN A 51 10.96 -2.90 -4.44
CA GLN A 51 11.91 -3.95 -4.08
C GLN A 51 13.24 -3.83 -4.83
N SER A 52 13.20 -3.35 -6.09
CA SER A 52 14.38 -3.16 -6.93
C SER A 52 15.12 -1.84 -6.69
N ASN A 53 14.37 -0.79 -6.31
CA ASN A 53 14.86 0.56 -6.15
C ASN A 53 14.05 1.30 -5.08
N LYS A 54 14.76 1.80 -4.06
CA LYS A 54 14.18 2.55 -2.93
C LYS A 54 14.39 4.06 -3.04
N ASP A 55 15.01 4.53 -4.13
CA ASP A 55 15.20 5.95 -4.36
C ASP A 55 13.85 6.68 -4.50
N PHE A 56 13.77 7.85 -3.86
CA PHE A 56 12.56 8.65 -3.82
C PHE A 56 12.14 9.14 -5.21
N TYR A 57 13.08 9.71 -5.97
CA TYR A 57 12.79 10.37 -7.22
C TYR A 57 12.51 9.37 -8.34
N ASP A 58 13.27 8.28 -8.39
CA ASP A 58 13.04 7.21 -9.37
C ASP A 58 11.66 6.57 -9.18
N MET A 59 11.25 6.39 -7.93
CA MET A 59 9.92 5.90 -7.60
C MET A 59 8.82 6.86 -8.03
N LEU A 60 8.99 8.17 -7.81
CA LEU A 60 8.03 9.17 -8.27
C LEU A 60 7.89 9.19 -9.79
N ASP A 61 9.00 9.13 -10.52
CA ASP A 61 8.99 9.11 -11.98
C ASP A 61 8.35 7.83 -12.51
N PHE A 62 8.61 6.69 -11.86
CA PHE A 62 7.96 5.43 -12.17
C PHE A 62 6.44 5.51 -11.96
N LEU A 63 5.97 5.97 -10.80
CA LEU A 63 4.54 6.12 -10.51
C LEU A 63 3.81 6.98 -11.55
N LYS A 64 4.39 8.13 -11.90
CA LYS A 64 3.86 8.99 -12.96
C LYS A 64 3.79 8.27 -14.30
N SER A 65 4.82 7.50 -14.65
CA SER A 65 4.87 6.76 -15.91
C SER A 65 3.76 5.70 -16.04
N ILE A 66 3.28 5.15 -14.93
CA ILE A 66 2.21 4.14 -14.90
C ILE A 66 0.83 4.72 -14.53
N GLY A 67 0.71 6.04 -14.42
CA GLY A 67 -0.56 6.76 -14.27
C GLY A 67 -1.01 7.03 -12.83
N TYR A 68 -0.13 6.88 -11.84
CA TYR A 68 -0.39 7.34 -10.47
C TYR A 68 0.02 8.80 -10.30
N ASN A 69 -0.81 9.56 -9.59
CA ASN A 69 -0.48 10.92 -9.20
C ASN A 69 0.07 10.91 -7.77
N TRP A 70 1.20 11.61 -7.62
CA TRP A 70 1.88 12.01 -6.39
C TRP A 70 1.41 11.40 -5.06
N PRO A 71 2.20 10.52 -4.46
CA PRO A 71 2.16 10.25 -3.03
C PRO A 71 3.17 11.10 -2.26
N SER A 72 2.78 11.63 -1.10
CA SER A 72 3.60 12.53 -0.26
C SER A 72 4.65 11.83 0.61
N GLY A 73 4.64 10.50 0.64
CA GLY A 73 5.46 9.70 1.54
C GLY A 73 6.90 9.48 1.09
N GLU A 74 7.79 9.18 2.04
CA GLU A 74 9.19 8.83 1.77
C GLU A 74 9.32 7.32 1.43
N PRO A 75 9.86 6.93 0.25
CA PRO A 75 9.91 5.53 -0.16
C PRO A 75 10.83 4.61 0.65
N ASP A 76 11.84 5.16 1.28
CA ASP A 76 12.74 4.46 2.18
C ASP A 76 12.08 4.13 3.54
N ARG A 77 10.96 4.78 3.87
CA ARG A 77 10.14 4.49 5.07
C ARG A 77 9.00 3.49 4.81
N GLN A 78 8.88 2.99 3.60
CA GLN A 78 7.95 1.91 3.31
C GLN A 78 8.44 0.58 3.86
N LYS A 79 7.48 -0.28 4.14
CA LYS A 79 7.64 -1.67 4.55
C LYS A 79 6.77 -2.53 3.65
N LEU A 80 7.12 -3.81 3.57
CA LEU A 80 6.36 -4.80 2.85
C LEU A 80 5.85 -5.84 3.83
N ALA A 81 4.55 -6.08 3.82
CA ALA A 81 3.93 -7.20 4.52
C ALA A 81 3.47 -8.28 3.53
N TRP A 82 3.51 -9.53 3.99
CA TRP A 82 2.93 -10.68 3.30
C TRP A 82 1.70 -11.13 4.07
N ILE A 83 0.52 -10.89 3.51
CA ILE A 83 -0.76 -11.15 4.17
C ILE A 83 -1.27 -12.53 3.74
N PRO A 84 -1.54 -13.46 4.67
CA PRO A 84 -2.06 -14.77 4.32
C PRO A 84 -3.38 -14.70 3.54
N LYS A 85 -3.55 -15.64 2.61
CA LYS A 85 -4.76 -15.71 1.81
C LYS A 85 -5.99 -15.89 2.70
N GLY A 86 -6.99 -15.03 2.52
CA GLY A 86 -8.23 -15.05 3.30
C GLY A 86 -8.18 -14.25 4.59
N THR A 87 -7.06 -13.60 4.93
CA THR A 87 -6.96 -12.71 6.08
C THR A 87 -7.56 -11.33 5.73
N PRO A 88 -8.61 -10.88 6.44
CA PRO A 88 -9.10 -9.52 6.31
C PRO A 88 -8.09 -8.53 6.90
N PHE A 89 -7.87 -7.41 6.21
CA PHE A 89 -6.98 -6.34 6.66
C PHE A 89 -7.46 -4.99 6.14
N TYR A 90 -6.97 -3.92 6.75
CA TYR A 90 -7.03 -2.56 6.23
C TYR A 90 -5.72 -1.83 6.51
N ILE A 91 -5.42 -0.81 5.70
CA ILE A 91 -4.31 0.11 5.97
C ILE A 91 -4.88 1.26 6.77
N HIS A 92 -4.42 1.38 8.01
CA HIS A 92 -4.78 2.47 8.89
C HIS A 92 -3.64 3.47 8.94
N THR A 93 -3.99 4.72 9.17
CA THR A 93 -3.08 5.82 9.08
C THR A 93 -3.26 6.71 10.30
N TYR A 94 -2.19 6.83 11.10
CA TYR A 94 -2.18 7.60 12.32
C TYR A 94 -0.84 8.33 12.48
N ASP A 95 -0.90 9.64 12.74
CA ASP A 95 0.27 10.49 13.03
C ASP A 95 1.43 10.40 12.02
N GLY A 96 1.12 10.45 10.72
CA GLY A 96 2.14 10.36 9.67
C GLY A 96 2.60 8.93 9.32
N TYR A 97 2.08 7.89 9.97
CA TYR A 97 2.48 6.50 9.72
C TYR A 97 1.31 5.59 9.38
N GLU A 98 1.52 4.75 8.37
CA GLU A 98 0.63 3.66 7.99
C GLU A 98 0.96 2.39 8.76
N THR A 99 -0.07 1.68 9.18
CA THR A 99 -0.03 0.35 9.78
C THR A 99 -1.01 -0.57 9.06
N ILE A 100 -0.69 -1.85 8.99
CA ILE A 100 -1.65 -2.87 8.55
C ILE A 100 -2.33 -3.41 9.79
N GLU A 101 -3.64 -3.26 9.83
CA GLU A 101 -4.48 -3.74 10.93
C GLU A 101 -5.36 -4.89 10.44
N THR A 102 -5.36 -5.97 11.21
CA THR A 102 -6.29 -7.09 11.07
C THR A 102 -7.38 -6.96 12.14
N PRO A 103 -8.63 -7.35 11.87
CA PRO A 103 -9.72 -7.28 12.85
C PRO A 103 -9.40 -7.94 14.20
N GLU A 104 -8.62 -9.03 14.19
CA GLU A 104 -8.16 -9.70 15.41
C GLU A 104 -7.10 -8.88 16.17
N SER A 105 -6.21 -8.16 15.47
CA SER A 105 -5.20 -7.29 16.08
C SER A 105 -5.75 -5.98 16.66
N CYS A 106 -6.96 -5.56 16.27
CA CYS A 106 -7.58 -4.36 16.82
C CYS A 106 -8.12 -4.54 18.25
N ASN A 107 -7.91 -5.71 18.89
CA ASN A 107 -8.32 -6.04 20.26
C ASN A 107 -9.68 -5.41 20.61
N MET A 108 -10.68 -5.66 19.77
CA MET A 108 -11.98 -5.02 19.91
C MET A 108 -12.62 -5.40 21.24
N ILE A 109 -12.52 -4.53 22.24
CA ILE A 109 -13.43 -4.53 23.37
C ILE A 109 -14.76 -4.02 22.81
N ILE A 110 -15.69 -4.93 22.65
CA ILE A 110 -17.09 -4.58 22.42
C ILE A 110 -17.58 -3.98 23.74
N ALA A 111 -18.05 -2.73 23.69
CA ALA A 111 -18.71 -2.08 24.83
C ALA A 111 -20.04 -2.77 25.17
#